data_AF-A0A9D1FWB3-F1
#
_entry.id   AF-A0A9D1FWB3-F1
#
_cell.length_a   1.000
_cell.length_b   1.000
_cell.length_c   1.000
_cell.angle_alpha   90.00
_cell.angle_beta   90.00
_cell.angle_gamma   90.00
#
_symmetry.space_group_name_H-M   'P 1'
#
loop_
_entity.id
_entity.type
_entity.pdbx_description
1 polymer ?
#
loop_
_entity_poly.entity_id
_entity_poly.type
_entity_poly.pdbx_seq_one_letter_code
_entity_poly.pdbx_strand_id
1 'polypeptide(L)' 'MNESSINLTGREKDVLKLMIAGYSNPQISEKLLISLSTVKAHVSAIIDKFGVTNRTEVTREAFKRGFIDNDE' A
#
# COMPACT_ATOMS: atom_id res chain seq x y z
N MET A 1 -12.12 -16.91 -14.31
CA MET A 1 -11.38 -16.71 -13.05
C MET A 1 -10.98 -15.24 -13.00
N ASN A 2 -11.82 -14.37 -12.42
CA ASN A 2 -11.50 -12.94 -12.29
C ASN A 2 -10.91 -12.74 -10.89
N GLU A 3 -9.60 -12.93 -10.76
CA GLU A 3 -8.86 -12.75 -9.50
C GLU A 3 -8.30 -11.32 -9.37
N SER A 4 -9.05 -10.33 -9.85
CA SER A 4 -8.52 -8.97 -10.07
C SER A 4 -8.83 -7.97 -8.94
N SER A 5 -9.47 -8.40 -7.86
CA SER A 5 -9.97 -7.49 -6.82
C SER A 5 -9.26 -7.71 -5.48
N ILE A 6 -8.09 -7.12 -5.29
CA ILE A 6 -7.48 -7.04 -3.95
C ILE A 6 -8.38 -6.16 -3.08
N ASN A 7 -9.00 -6.74 -2.05
CA ASN A 7 -9.84 -5.99 -1.14
C ASN A 7 -9.02 -5.32 -0.04
N LEU A 8 -8.65 -4.07 -0.30
CA LEU A 8 -8.02 -3.18 0.67
C LEU A 8 -9.09 -2.40 1.45
N THR A 9 -8.92 -2.34 2.77
CA THR A 9 -9.62 -1.39 3.64
C THR A 9 -9.24 0.05 3.26
N GLY A 10 -10.01 1.04 3.70
CA GLY A 10 -9.70 2.46 3.45
C GLY A 10 -8.28 2.83 3.88
N ARG A 11 -7.88 2.44 5.10
CA ARG A 11 -6.54 2.74 5.62
C ARG A 11 -5.42 2.03 4.86
N GLU A 12 -5.63 0.81 4.40
CA GLU A 12 -4.64 0.13 3.55
C GLU A 12 -4.52 0.78 2.17
N LYS A 13 -5.61 1.30 1.61
CA LYS A 13 -5.54 2.10 0.37
C LYS A 13 -4.72 3.36 0.59
N ASP A 14 -4.96 4.11 1.67
CA ASP A 14 -4.19 5.31 1.99
C ASP A 14 -2.70 5.02 2.13
N VAL A 15 -2.35 3.94 2.83
CA VAL A 15 -0.97 3.48 2.98
C VAL A 15 -0.38 3.06 1.62
N LEU A 16 -1.12 2.29 0.82
CA LEU A 16 -0.67 1.86 -0.50
C LEU A 16 -0.39 3.05 -1.42
N LYS A 17 -1.26 4.06 -1.45
CA LYS A 17 -1.08 5.30 -2.24
C LYS A 17 0.26 5.96 -1.89
N LEU A 18 0.54 6.11 -0.59
CA LEU A 18 1.80 6.71 -0.14
C LEU A 18 3.02 5.81 -0.40
N MET A 19 2.87 4.49 -0.36
CA MET A 19 3.92 3.56 -0.77
C MET A 19 4.28 3.70 -2.26
N ILE A 20 3.26 3.83 -3.12
CA ILE A 20 3.41 4.05 -4.56
C ILE A 20 4.09 5.39 -4.84
N ALA A 21 3.73 6.43 -4.09
CA ALA A 21 4.35 7.75 -4.15
C ALA A 21 5.79 7.79 -3.58
N GLY A 22 6.34 6.66 -3.12
CA GLY A 22 7.74 6.55 -2.68
C GLY A 22 8.01 6.93 -1.22
N TYR A 23 6.97 7.17 -0.41
CA TYR A 23 7.18 7.52 0.99
C TYR A 23 7.67 6.31 1.82
N SER A 24 8.55 6.60 2.78
CA SER A 24 9.00 5.64 3.80
C SER A 24 7.96 5.46 4.91
N ASN A 25 8.01 4.35 5.65
CA ASN A 25 7.05 4.12 6.74
C ASN A 25 7.02 5.24 7.80
N PRO A 26 8.16 5.87 8.18
CA PRO A 26 8.14 7.08 9.00
C PRO A 26 7.37 8.24 8.36
N GLN A 27 7.64 8.57 7.10
CA GLN A 27 6.91 9.64 6.40
C GLN A 27 5.42 9.34 6.26
N ILE A 28 5.05 8.08 6.04
CA ILE A 28 3.64 7.63 6.00
C ILE A 28 3.00 7.82 7.38
N SER A 29 3.72 7.50 8.47
CA SER A 29 3.22 7.65 9.83
C SER A 29 2.91 9.12 10.17
N GLU A 30 3.78 10.03 9.73
CA GLU A 30 3.59 11.47 9.88
C GLU A 30 2.41 11.98 9.04
N LYS A 31 2.30 11.56 7.78
CA LYS A 31 1.21 12.00 6.89
C LYS A 31 -0.17 11.51 7.31
N LEU A 32 -0.25 10.29 7.83
CA LEU A 32 -1.53 9.69 8.24
C LEU A 32 -1.85 9.92 9.73
N LEU A 33 -0.95 10.59 10.46
CA LEU A 33 -1.06 10.86 11.90
C LEU A 33 -1.34 9.58 12.72
N ILE A 34 -0.60 8.51 12.41
CA ILE A 34 -0.67 7.22 13.11
C ILE A 34 0.73 6.75 13.51
N SER A 35 0.81 5.77 14.41
CA SER A 35 2.11 5.27 14.86
C SER A 35 2.86 4.51 13.76
N LEU A 36 4.20 4.51 13.82
CA LEU A 36 5.05 3.75 12.90
C LEU A 36 4.75 2.24 12.94
N SER A 37 4.40 1.68 14.10
CA SER A 37 4.02 0.27 14.23
C SER A 37 2.70 -0.02 13.52
N THR A 38 1.71 0.89 13.60
CA THR A 38 0.46 0.79 12.85
C THR A 38 0.71 0.81 11.35
N VAL A 39 1.59 1.70 10.85
CA VAL A 39 1.99 1.70 9.43
C VAL A 39 2.62 0.37 9.03
N LYS A 40 3.56 -0.16 9.83
CA LYS A 40 4.19 -1.46 9.55
C LYS A 40 3.16 -2.60 9.48
N ALA A 41 2.16 -2.60 10.36
CA ALA A 41 1.08 -3.58 10.34
C ALA A 41 0.26 -3.48 9.04
N HIS A 42 -0.12 -2.27 8.61
CA HIS A 42 -0.81 -2.07 7.33
C HIS A 42 0.06 -2.50 6.15
N VAL A 43 1.34 -2.16 6.12
CA VAL A 43 2.27 -2.57 5.05
C VAL A 43 2.36 -4.10 4.97
N SER A 44 2.45 -4.79 6.11
CA SER A 44 2.45 -6.26 6.15
C SER A 44 1.16 -6.82 5.56
N ALA A 45 0.00 -6.33 6.02
CA ALA A 45 -1.29 -6.78 5.51
C ALA A 45 -1.47 -6.53 4.01
N ILE A 46 -0.95 -5.42 3.50
CA ILE A 46 -0.93 -5.12 2.07
C ILE A 46 -0.05 -6.14 1.33
N ILE A 47 1.19 -6.38 1.79
CA ILE A 47 2.09 -7.37 1.17
C ILE A 47 1.42 -8.74 1.09
N ASP A 48 0.80 -9.18 2.19
CA ASP A 48 0.09 -10.46 2.28
C ASP A 48 -1.08 -10.52 1.29
N LYS A 49 -1.88 -9.44 1.19
CA LYS A 49 -3.03 -9.36 0.26
C LYS A 49 -2.62 -9.30 -1.21
N PHE A 50 -1.44 -8.76 -1.52
CA PHE A 50 -0.88 -8.78 -2.87
C PHE A 50 -0.24 -10.14 -3.20
N GLY A 51 0.03 -10.98 -2.21
CA GLY A 51 0.67 -12.29 -2.39
C GLY A 51 2.13 -12.17 -2.82
N VAL A 52 2.82 -11.10 -2.38
CA VAL A 52 4.21 -10.81 -2.73
C VAL A 52 5.10 -10.80 -1.49
N THR A 53 6.41 -10.65 -1.67
CA THR A 53 7.36 -10.80 -0.56
C THR A 53 7.80 -9.48 0.07
N ASN A 54 7.65 -8.37 -0.66
CA ASN A 54 8.18 -7.09 -0.21
C ASN A 54 7.43 -5.89 -0.81
N ARG A 55 7.67 -4.72 -0.21
CA ARG A 55 7.03 -3.46 -0.62
C ARG A 55 7.30 -3.09 -2.08
N THR A 56 8.47 -3.39 -2.63
CA THR A 56 8.83 -3.04 -4.01
C THR A 56 8.00 -3.86 -4.98
N GLU A 57 7.78 -5.13 -4.68
CA GLU A 57 6.87 -5.99 -5.45
C GLU A 57 5.42 -5.52 -5.33
N VAL A 58 4.97 -5.08 -4.15
CA VAL A 58 3.64 -4.48 -3.97
C VAL A 58 3.48 -3.28 -4.90
N THR A 59 4.41 -2.31 -4.84
CA THR A 59 4.35 -1.11 -5.67
C THR A 59 4.34 -1.46 -7.16
N ARG A 60 5.21 -2.38 -7.61
CA ARG A 60 5.25 -2.85 -9.00
C ARG A 60 3.93 -3.51 -9.43
N GLU A 61 3.37 -4.36 -8.60
CA GLU A 61 2.12 -5.07 -8.89
C GLU A 61 0.91 -4.14 -8.85
N ALA A 62 0.91 -3.17 -7.94
CA ALA A 62 -0.08 -2.12 -7.86
C ALA A 62 -0.11 -1.27 -9.14
N PHE A 63 1.06 -0.91 -9.70
CA PHE A 63 1.16 -0.27 -11.01
C PHE A 63 0.55 -1.13 -12.12
N LYS A 64 0.89 -2.42 -12.18
CA LYS A 64 0.35 -3.35 -13.20
C LYS A 64 -1.16 -3.50 -13.14
N ARG A 65 -1.73 -3.51 -11.93
CA ARG A 65 -3.17 -3.65 -11.70
C ARG A 65 -3.93 -2.32 -11.78
N GLY A 66 -3.25 -1.21 -12.05
CA GLY A 66 -3.88 0.09 -12.21
C GLY A 66 -4.30 0.77 -10.91
N PHE A 67 -3.68 0.45 -9.77
CA PHE A 67 -3.88 1.15 -8.49
C PHE A 67 -3.20 2.54 -8.46
N ILE A 68 -3.06 3.18 -9.62
CA ILE A 68 -2.41 4.47 -9.76
C ILE A 68 -3.46 5.55 -9.53
N ASP A 69 -3.39 6.22 -8.37
CA ASP A 69 -4.00 7.54 -8.24
C ASP A 69 -3.11 8.53 -8.99
N ASN A 70 -3.57 8.96 -10.15
CA ASN A 70 -3.19 10.27 -10.70
C ASN A 70 -4.14 11.30 -10.05
N ASP A 71 -3.98 11.57 -8.77
CA ASP A 71 -4.56 12.77 -8.18
C ASP A 71 -3.50 13.87 -8.29
N GLU A 72 -3.66 14.70 -9.34
CA GLU A 72 -3.08 16.06 -9.45
C GLU A 72 -3.59 16.97 -8.33
#